data_AF-A0A7S2E873-F1
#
_entry.id   AF-A0A7S2E873-F1
#
_cell.length_a   1.000
_cell.length_b   1.000
_cell.length_c   1.000
_cell.angle_alpha   90.00
_cell.angle_beta   90.00
_cell.angle_gamma   90.00
#
_symmetry.space_group_name_H-M   'P 1'
#
loop_
_entity.id
_entity.type
_entity.pdbx_description
1 polymer ?
#
loop_
_entity_poly.entity_id
_entity_poly.type
_entity_poly.pdbx_seq_one_letter_code
_entity_poly.pdbx_strand_id
1 'polypeptide(L)'
;KYGRKRRFSVEFLAGMSTNFVGSAGVNKGKSTLALFLTGLRKISFNDDLSSTQRFADGGSNDLMGLIPLVDRGTKNIISVYNFNQNPPSSNFTTTYADIYKAAPCTSMDDPDFDKHFKTWLTYINPRFTCFFGFFGHGPINHANIINHIFNDPNIDHLKELMMKYNSLFEAGEPLIATLNDLEVIDNPFWGVKGGKTVNLTLMWFNLPEKFSSQIPKDAAEFTSEEFKNVPELLVDGTDALKYSQPQVNMMGYLGSWMVDHSWDGLKGLDGEVLFEGFAKIFGEK
;
A
#
# COMPACT_ATOMS: atom_id res chain seq x y z
N LYS A 1 -39.60 10.78 -9.36
CA LYS A 1 -39.69 9.32 -9.62
C LYS A 1 -38.34 8.81 -10.15
N TYR A 2 -37.32 8.68 -9.29
CA TYR A 2 -36.01 8.10 -9.63
C TYR A 2 -35.46 7.29 -8.44
N GLY A 3 -36.18 6.23 -8.08
CA GLY A 3 -35.63 5.13 -7.30
C GLY A 3 -35.25 4.02 -8.27
N ARG A 4 -34.08 4.12 -8.91
CA ARG A 4 -33.48 2.94 -9.53
C ARG A 4 -32.81 2.16 -8.40
N LYS A 5 -33.46 1.06 -8.01
CA LYS A 5 -32.90 -0.06 -7.27
C LYS A 5 -31.57 -0.48 -7.92
N ARG A 6 -30.46 0.14 -7.56
CA ARG A 6 -29.15 -0.50 -7.72
C ARG A 6 -29.03 -1.42 -6.52
N ARG A 7 -29.54 -2.65 -6.67
CA ARG A 7 -29.02 -3.79 -5.91
C ARG A 7 -27.59 -3.98 -6.42
N PHE A 8 -26.68 -3.17 -5.90
CA PHE A 8 -25.28 -3.54 -5.84
C PHE A 8 -25.26 -4.69 -4.85
N SER A 9 -25.32 -5.92 -5.34
CA SER A 9 -25.45 -7.04 -4.44
C SER A 9 -24.13 -7.22 -3.71
N VAL A 10 -24.21 -7.25 -2.38
CA VAL A 10 -23.17 -7.79 -1.50
C VAL A 10 -22.70 -9.17 -2.03
N GLU A 11 -23.55 -9.87 -2.78
CA GLU A 11 -23.28 -11.13 -3.47
C GLU A 11 -22.13 -11.06 -4.50
N PHE A 12 -21.88 -9.90 -5.15
CA PHE A 12 -20.79 -9.76 -6.12
C PHE A 12 -19.44 -9.48 -5.44
N LEU A 13 -19.44 -8.66 -4.38
CA LEU A 13 -18.28 -8.46 -3.49
C LEU A 13 -17.90 -9.74 -2.75
N ALA A 14 -18.89 -10.54 -2.35
CA ALA A 14 -18.68 -11.86 -1.74
C ALA A 14 -18.26 -12.94 -2.75
N GLY A 15 -18.42 -12.68 -4.06
CA GLY A 15 -18.15 -13.63 -5.15
C GLY A 15 -16.70 -13.62 -5.67
N MET A 16 -15.96 -12.52 -5.49
CA MET A 16 -14.60 -12.39 -6.04
C MET A 16 -13.48 -12.63 -5.01
N SER A 17 -13.79 -13.36 -3.95
CA SER A 17 -12.84 -13.77 -2.94
C SER A 17 -12.77 -15.30 -2.84
N THR A 18 -12.68 -15.99 -3.96
CA THR A 18 -11.99 -17.28 -3.93
C THR A 18 -10.51 -16.97 -3.87
N ASN A 19 -9.85 -17.35 -2.78
CA ASN A 19 -8.40 -17.50 -2.71
C ASN A 19 -7.87 -17.86 -4.10
N PHE A 20 -7.26 -16.89 -4.79
CA PHE A 20 -6.36 -17.27 -5.87
C PHE A 20 -5.32 -18.14 -5.16
N VAL A 21 -5.33 -19.43 -5.48
CA VAL A 21 -4.44 -20.45 -4.94
C VAL A 21 -2.96 -20.08 -5.16
N GLY A 22 -2.68 -18.98 -5.88
CA GLY A 22 -1.35 -18.50 -6.24
C GLY A 22 -0.44 -18.04 -5.10
N SER A 23 -0.93 -17.49 -3.98
CA SER A 23 -0.01 -17.05 -2.89
C SER A 23 0.10 -18.06 -1.74
N ALA A 24 -1.00 -18.73 -1.37
CA ALA A 24 -1.00 -19.73 -0.30
C ALA A 24 -0.73 -21.18 -0.78
N GLY A 25 -0.79 -21.44 -2.10
CA GLY A 25 -0.78 -22.79 -2.66
C GLY A 25 0.56 -23.30 -3.19
N VAL A 26 1.61 -22.49 -3.26
CA VAL A 26 2.89 -22.91 -3.86
C VAL A 26 3.73 -23.77 -2.92
N ASN A 27 3.47 -23.74 -1.61
CA ASN A 27 4.16 -24.59 -0.65
C ASN A 27 3.39 -25.90 -0.39
N LYS A 28 3.67 -26.89 -1.25
CA LYS A 28 3.61 -28.35 -1.02
C LYS A 28 2.66 -28.81 0.11
N GLY A 29 1.37 -28.99 -0.22
CA GLY A 29 0.46 -29.86 0.55
C GLY A 29 -0.37 -29.23 1.69
N LYS A 30 -0.21 -27.93 2.00
CA LYS A 30 -0.97 -27.26 3.08
C LYS A 30 -2.21 -26.46 2.62
N SER A 31 -2.47 -26.36 1.32
CA SER A 31 -3.55 -25.48 0.80
C SER A 31 -4.96 -25.99 1.13
N THR A 32 -5.15 -27.29 1.34
CA THR A 32 -6.47 -27.89 1.60
C THR A 32 -7.03 -27.50 2.97
N LEU A 33 -6.17 -27.36 3.99
CA LEU A 33 -6.59 -26.98 5.34
C LEU A 33 -6.91 -25.48 5.43
N ALA A 34 -6.15 -24.63 4.73
CA ALA A 34 -6.44 -23.20 4.63
C ALA A 34 -7.79 -22.93 3.92
N LEU A 35 -8.10 -23.70 2.87
CA LEU A 35 -9.41 -23.67 2.21
C LEU A 35 -10.57 -24.11 3.12
N PHE A 36 -10.30 -24.96 4.11
CA PHE A 36 -11.30 -25.43 5.07
C PHE A 36 -11.48 -24.45 6.25
N LEU A 37 -10.42 -23.70 6.60
CA LEU A 37 -10.39 -22.77 7.74
C LEU A 37 -10.79 -21.32 7.39
N THR A 38 -10.86 -20.94 6.11
CA THR A 38 -11.49 -19.67 5.73
C THR A 38 -12.97 -19.71 6.09
N GLY A 39 -13.30 -19.06 7.21
CA GLY A 39 -14.57 -19.21 7.91
C GLY A 39 -15.79 -18.93 7.04
N LEU A 40 -16.53 -19.99 6.72
CA LEU A 40 -17.89 -19.88 6.19
C LEU A 40 -18.78 -19.25 7.28
N ARG A 41 -19.07 -17.95 7.18
CA ARG A 41 -20.06 -17.30 8.03
C ARG A 41 -21.40 -17.28 7.32
N LYS A 42 -22.37 -18.06 7.82
CA LYS A 42 -23.75 -17.98 7.36
C LYS A 42 -24.38 -16.71 7.93
N ILE A 43 -24.64 -15.72 7.09
CA ILE A 43 -25.42 -14.53 7.47
C ILE A 43 -26.87 -14.77 7.04
N SER A 44 -27.80 -14.69 8.00
CA SER A 44 -29.23 -14.72 7.70
C SER A 44 -29.70 -13.29 7.51
N PHE A 45 -30.22 -12.98 6.34
CA PHE A 45 -31.02 -11.76 6.16
C PHE A 45 -32.45 -12.08 6.57
N ASN A 46 -33.08 -11.19 7.33
CA ASN A 46 -34.51 -11.28 7.65
C ASN A 46 -35.27 -11.24 6.32
N ASP A 47 -35.84 -12.39 5.93
CA ASP A 47 -36.90 -12.64 4.94
C ASP A 47 -36.63 -14.01 4.25
N ASP A 48 -36.89 -15.11 4.96
CA ASP A 48 -37.03 -16.53 4.50
C ASP A 48 -36.04 -17.14 3.49
N LEU A 49 -35.01 -16.40 3.07
CA LEU A 49 -33.96 -16.82 2.14
C LEU A 49 -32.62 -16.74 2.87
N SER A 50 -32.22 -17.87 3.46
CA SER A 50 -30.87 -17.99 3.99
C SER A 50 -29.88 -18.16 2.82
N SER A 51 -29.34 -17.06 2.29
CA SER A 51 -28.21 -17.11 1.38
C SER A 51 -26.92 -17.31 2.18
N THR A 52 -26.18 -18.40 1.94
CA THR A 52 -24.85 -18.56 2.55
C THR A 52 -23.85 -17.74 1.75
N GLN A 53 -23.23 -16.75 2.39
CA GLN A 53 -22.16 -15.95 1.78
C GLN A 53 -20.80 -16.39 2.33
N ARG A 54 -19.76 -16.29 1.49
CA ARG A 54 -18.37 -16.51 1.92
C ARG A 54 -17.69 -15.16 2.04
N PHE A 55 -17.01 -14.96 3.15
CA PHE A 55 -16.16 -13.81 3.37
C PHE A 55 -14.71 -14.28 3.35
N ALA A 56 -13.83 -13.48 2.80
CA ALA A 56 -12.41 -13.64 3.05
C ALA A 56 -11.75 -12.27 3.24
N ASP A 57 -10.43 -12.30 3.36
CA ASP A 57 -9.62 -11.13 3.61
C ASP A 57 -9.75 -10.09 2.50
N GLY A 58 -10.15 -8.87 2.89
CA GLY A 58 -10.38 -7.75 1.97
C GLY A 58 -9.13 -7.33 1.21
N GLY A 59 -7.93 -7.59 1.76
CA GLY A 59 -6.65 -7.30 1.12
C GLY A 59 -6.41 -8.09 -0.15
N SER A 60 -7.19 -9.14 -0.42
CA SER A 60 -7.22 -9.84 -1.71
C SER A 60 -7.74 -8.97 -2.85
N ASN A 61 -8.60 -7.99 -2.54
CA ASN A 61 -9.25 -7.11 -3.51
C ASN A 61 -8.79 -5.66 -3.35
N ASP A 62 -8.72 -5.14 -2.13
CA ASP A 62 -8.28 -3.78 -1.84
C ASP A 62 -7.34 -3.84 -0.63
N LEU A 63 -6.03 -3.89 -0.91
CA LEU A 63 -5.01 -4.00 0.13
C LEU A 63 -4.98 -2.78 1.08
N MET A 64 -5.46 -1.63 0.61
CA MET A 64 -5.24 -0.34 1.26
C MET A 64 -6.55 0.30 1.73
N GLY A 65 -7.70 -0.26 1.36
CA GLY A 65 -9.01 0.32 1.65
C GLY A 65 -9.26 1.64 0.90
N LEU A 66 -8.57 1.87 -0.22
CA LEU A 66 -8.70 3.11 -0.99
C LEU A 66 -10.06 3.21 -1.67
N ILE A 67 -10.56 2.11 -2.24
CA ILE A 67 -11.82 2.10 -2.99
C ILE A 67 -13.00 2.61 -2.15
N PRO A 68 -13.27 2.11 -0.92
CA PRO A 68 -14.40 2.59 -0.13
C PRO A 68 -14.23 4.05 0.35
N LEU A 69 -13.00 4.54 0.54
CA LEU A 69 -12.74 5.94 0.89
C LEU A 69 -13.01 6.86 -0.30
N VAL A 70 -12.50 6.47 -1.48
CA VAL A 70 -12.77 7.17 -2.74
C VAL A 70 -14.26 7.17 -3.03
N ASP A 71 -14.97 6.03 -2.91
CA ASP A 71 -16.42 5.96 -3.14
C ASP A 71 -17.19 6.97 -2.26
N ARG A 72 -16.85 7.05 -0.98
CA ARG A 72 -17.43 7.99 0.00
C ARG A 72 -17.10 9.46 -0.26
N GLY A 73 -16.20 9.75 -1.20
CA GLY A 73 -15.80 11.12 -1.52
C GLY A 73 -14.84 11.73 -0.51
N THR A 74 -14.05 10.90 0.17
CA THR A 74 -12.96 11.38 1.02
C THR A 74 -11.94 12.14 0.18
N LYS A 75 -11.75 13.43 0.46
CA LYS A 75 -10.83 14.31 -0.27
C LYS A 75 -9.36 14.01 0.05
N ASN A 76 -9.03 13.81 1.32
CA ASN A 76 -7.66 13.55 1.77
C ASN A 76 -7.58 12.14 2.37
N ILE A 77 -6.80 11.26 1.76
CA ILE A 77 -6.59 9.88 2.22
C ILE A 77 -5.13 9.72 2.64
N ILE A 78 -4.90 9.23 3.86
CA ILE A 78 -3.57 8.83 4.33
C ILE A 78 -3.57 7.30 4.40
N SER A 79 -2.67 6.67 3.63
CA SER A 79 -2.49 5.22 3.60
C SER A 79 -1.10 4.86 4.09
N VAL A 80 -1.04 4.09 5.17
CA VAL A 80 0.20 3.48 5.65
C VAL A 80 0.42 2.18 4.88
N TYR A 81 1.55 2.10 4.18
CA TYR A 81 1.87 1.03 3.26
C TYR A 81 3.17 0.35 3.67
N ASN A 82 3.15 -0.97 3.84
CA ASN A 82 4.31 -1.76 4.27
C ASN A 82 4.41 -3.10 3.52
N PHE A 83 4.05 -3.15 2.23
CA PHE A 83 3.94 -4.42 1.51
C PHE A 83 4.71 -4.44 0.20
N ASN A 84 5.89 -5.06 0.20
CA ASN A 84 6.56 -5.52 -1.01
C ASN A 84 6.13 -6.95 -1.32
N GLN A 85 5.29 -7.11 -2.35
CA GLN A 85 4.86 -8.41 -2.85
C GLN A 85 4.78 -8.39 -4.37
N ASN A 86 5.92 -8.49 -5.05
CA ASN A 86 5.96 -8.68 -6.49
C ASN A 86 6.99 -9.72 -6.89
N PRO A 87 6.76 -11.01 -6.60
CA PRO A 87 7.69 -12.06 -6.99
C PRO A 87 7.82 -12.12 -8.54
N PRO A 88 9.03 -12.40 -9.07
CA PRO A 88 10.25 -12.76 -8.34
C PRO A 88 11.08 -11.57 -7.83
N SER A 89 10.74 -10.35 -8.22
CA SER A 89 11.57 -9.16 -7.98
C SER A 89 11.57 -8.70 -6.52
N SER A 90 10.44 -8.82 -5.82
CA SER A 90 10.33 -8.44 -4.41
C SER A 90 9.56 -9.46 -3.58
N ASN A 91 9.93 -9.54 -2.31
CA ASN A 91 9.21 -10.27 -1.27
C ASN A 91 9.11 -9.39 -0.01
N PHE A 92 8.54 -9.94 1.07
CA PHE A 92 8.36 -9.21 2.32
C PHE A 92 9.66 -8.72 2.99
N THR A 93 10.82 -9.26 2.58
CA THR A 93 12.14 -8.86 3.12
C THR A 93 12.87 -7.85 2.23
N THR A 94 12.33 -7.53 1.05
CA THR A 94 12.92 -6.50 0.21
C THR A 94 12.72 -5.15 0.88
N THR A 95 13.82 -4.49 1.24
CA THR A 95 13.78 -3.16 1.87
C THR A 95 13.66 -2.09 0.80
N TYR A 96 13.27 -0.86 1.18
CA TYR A 96 13.33 0.25 0.22
C TYR A 96 14.77 0.56 -0.22
N ALA A 97 15.77 0.32 0.63
CA ALA A 97 17.18 0.48 0.29
C ALA A 97 17.59 -0.41 -0.90
N ASP A 98 17.08 -1.64 -0.95
CA ASP A 98 17.29 -2.56 -2.08
C ASP A 98 16.67 -2.01 -3.38
N ILE A 99 15.44 -1.46 -3.27
CA ILE A 99 14.72 -0.85 -4.39
C ILE A 99 15.48 0.37 -4.91
N TYR A 100 15.85 1.29 -4.02
CA TYR A 100 16.61 2.49 -4.36
C TYR A 100 17.95 2.13 -5.02
N LYS A 101 18.69 1.15 -4.49
CA LYS A 101 19.95 0.69 -5.10
C LYS A 101 19.75 0.16 -6.52
N ALA A 102 18.62 -0.47 -6.82
CA ALA A 102 18.29 -0.96 -8.16
C ALA A 102 17.78 0.14 -9.10
N ALA A 103 17.14 1.18 -8.56
CA ALA A 103 16.55 2.28 -9.31
C ALA A 103 16.85 3.67 -8.67
N PRO A 104 18.13 4.10 -8.59
CA PRO A 104 18.49 5.34 -7.93
C PRO A 104 18.23 6.53 -8.86
N CYS A 105 17.04 7.12 -8.77
CA CYS A 105 16.65 8.21 -9.66
C CYS A 105 15.74 9.21 -8.95
N THR A 106 16.16 10.48 -8.91
CA THR A 106 15.47 11.56 -8.19
C THR A 106 14.92 12.66 -9.12
N SER A 107 15.14 12.56 -10.43
CA SER A 107 14.70 13.55 -11.42
C SER A 107 14.24 12.91 -12.72
N MET A 108 13.20 13.46 -13.35
CA MET A 108 12.74 13.06 -14.69
C MET A 108 13.74 13.39 -15.80
N ASP A 109 14.68 14.31 -15.54
CA ASP A 109 15.73 14.69 -16.50
C ASP A 109 16.89 13.68 -16.53
N ASP A 110 16.86 12.65 -15.69
CA ASP A 110 17.84 11.57 -15.71
C ASP A 110 17.78 10.84 -17.07
N PRO A 111 18.90 10.71 -17.81
CA PRO A 111 18.91 10.04 -19.11
C PRO A 111 18.49 8.56 -19.04
N ASP A 112 18.61 7.93 -17.87
CA ASP A 112 18.20 6.57 -17.57
C ASP A 112 16.85 6.51 -16.83
N PHE A 113 16.10 7.61 -16.72
CA PHE A 113 14.84 7.69 -15.97
C PHE A 113 13.88 6.53 -16.30
N ASP A 114 13.60 6.30 -17.58
CA ASP A 114 12.67 5.25 -18.02
C ASP A 114 13.11 3.85 -17.58
N LYS A 115 14.42 3.61 -17.54
CA LYS A 115 15.00 2.35 -17.09
C LYS A 115 14.87 2.20 -15.58
N HIS A 116 15.18 3.26 -14.82
CA HIS A 116 15.02 3.28 -13.37
C HIS A 116 13.56 3.11 -12.97
N PHE A 117 12.64 3.83 -13.61
CA PHE A 117 11.21 3.73 -13.35
C PHE A 117 10.63 2.36 -13.65
N LYS A 118 10.98 1.75 -14.79
CA LYS A 118 10.59 0.35 -15.08
C LYS A 118 11.14 -0.61 -14.03
N THR A 119 12.39 -0.41 -13.60
CA THR A 119 13.02 -1.24 -12.55
C THR A 119 12.29 -1.09 -11.23
N TRP A 120 12.01 0.14 -10.80
CA TRP A 120 11.26 0.45 -9.60
C TRP A 120 9.87 -0.19 -9.61
N LEU A 121 9.12 -0.07 -10.70
CA LEU A 121 7.80 -0.71 -10.86
C LEU A 121 7.83 -2.24 -10.69
N THR A 122 8.98 -2.89 -10.92
CA THR A 122 9.10 -4.33 -10.66
C THR A 122 9.12 -4.66 -9.16
N TYR A 123 9.48 -3.71 -8.29
CA TYR A 123 9.52 -3.92 -6.84
C TYR A 123 8.20 -3.55 -6.15
N ILE A 124 7.45 -2.60 -6.73
CA ILE A 124 6.19 -2.11 -6.17
C ILE A 124 5.07 -3.14 -6.32
N ASN A 125 4.22 -3.24 -5.30
CA ASN A 125 3.12 -4.19 -5.31
C ASN A 125 2.12 -3.84 -6.43
N PRO A 126 1.81 -4.79 -7.33
CA PRO A 126 0.84 -4.57 -8.40
C PRO A 126 -0.57 -4.28 -7.89
N ARG A 127 -0.88 -4.58 -6.62
CA ARG A 127 -2.15 -4.19 -5.97
C ARG A 127 -2.27 -2.70 -5.68
N PHE A 128 -1.15 -1.97 -5.67
CA PHE A 128 -1.16 -0.51 -5.57
C PHE A 128 -1.20 0.12 -6.96
N THR A 129 -0.30 -0.29 -7.85
CA THR A 129 -0.18 0.31 -9.19
C THR A 129 -1.43 0.08 -10.05
N CYS A 130 -2.24 -0.94 -9.77
CA CYS A 130 -3.50 -1.18 -10.46
C CYS A 130 -4.53 -0.06 -10.26
N PHE A 131 -4.45 0.73 -9.17
CA PHE A 131 -5.33 1.88 -8.97
C PHE A 131 -5.12 2.96 -10.05
N PHE A 132 -3.94 2.97 -10.68
CA PHE A 132 -3.49 3.88 -11.74
C PHE A 132 -3.51 3.23 -13.13
N GLY A 133 -4.12 2.05 -13.27
CA GLY A 133 -4.20 1.34 -14.54
C GLY A 133 -2.94 0.60 -14.98
N PHE A 134 -1.94 0.45 -14.09
CA PHE A 134 -0.73 -0.33 -14.35
C PHE A 134 -0.79 -1.69 -13.67
N PHE A 135 -0.59 -2.79 -14.41
CA PHE A 135 -0.82 -4.16 -13.92
C PHE A 135 0.45 -5.02 -13.85
N GLY A 136 1.63 -4.40 -13.83
CA GLY A 136 2.92 -5.09 -13.76
C GLY A 136 3.35 -5.74 -15.08
N HIS A 137 4.50 -6.43 -15.04
CA HIS A 137 5.08 -7.13 -16.21
C HIS A 137 4.71 -8.62 -16.28
N GLY A 138 4.11 -9.17 -15.22
CA GLY A 138 3.69 -10.57 -15.16
C GLY A 138 2.34 -10.80 -15.88
N PRO A 139 1.96 -12.08 -16.11
CA PRO A 139 0.62 -12.40 -16.56
C PRO A 139 -0.39 -11.77 -15.61
N ILE A 140 -1.28 -10.96 -16.16
CA ILE A 140 -2.24 -10.12 -15.43
C ILE A 140 -2.90 -10.96 -14.34
N ASN A 141 -2.64 -10.62 -13.07
CA ASN A 141 -3.41 -11.16 -11.97
C ASN A 141 -4.81 -10.54 -12.05
N HIS A 142 -5.72 -11.24 -12.72
CA HIS A 142 -7.06 -10.76 -13.10
C HIS A 142 -7.88 -10.18 -11.93
N ALA A 143 -7.54 -10.51 -10.68
CA ALA A 143 -8.25 -9.98 -9.52
C ALA A 143 -8.07 -8.47 -9.31
N ASN A 144 -6.94 -7.88 -9.73
CA ASN A 144 -6.65 -6.46 -9.45
C ASN A 144 -7.04 -5.52 -10.59
N ILE A 145 -7.35 -6.06 -11.78
CA ILE A 145 -7.64 -5.23 -12.97
C ILE A 145 -8.87 -4.34 -12.77
N ILE A 146 -9.79 -4.82 -11.93
CA ILE A 146 -11.02 -4.13 -11.56
C ILE A 146 -10.79 -2.94 -10.63
N ASN A 147 -9.58 -2.70 -10.12
CA ASN A 147 -9.29 -1.66 -9.13
C ASN A 147 -8.87 -0.31 -9.72
N HIS A 148 -8.78 -0.17 -11.04
CA HIS A 148 -8.43 1.10 -11.67
C HIS A 148 -9.46 2.18 -11.32
N ILE A 149 -9.05 3.20 -10.57
CA ILE A 149 -9.93 4.27 -10.06
C ILE A 149 -9.34 5.68 -10.21
N PHE A 150 -8.05 5.82 -10.56
CA PHE A 150 -7.40 7.10 -10.83
C PHE A 150 -7.05 7.24 -12.31
N ASN A 151 -7.35 8.40 -12.90
CA ASN A 151 -6.99 8.73 -14.28
C ASN A 151 -5.50 9.07 -14.36
N ASP A 152 -4.66 8.10 -14.71
CA ASP A 152 -3.21 8.33 -14.86
C ASP A 152 -2.67 7.63 -16.11
N PRO A 153 -3.12 8.01 -17.33
CA PRO A 153 -2.85 7.28 -18.56
C PRO A 153 -1.35 7.20 -18.91
N ASN A 154 -0.56 8.16 -18.43
CA ASN A 154 0.89 8.23 -18.62
C ASN A 154 1.68 7.79 -17.39
N ILE A 155 1.00 7.30 -16.35
CA ILE A 155 1.55 6.88 -15.06
C ILE A 155 2.44 7.97 -14.42
N ASP A 156 2.09 9.24 -14.61
CA ASP A 156 2.88 10.40 -14.20
C ASP A 156 2.89 10.55 -12.67
N HIS A 157 1.80 10.20 -12.00
CA HIS A 157 1.75 10.21 -10.53
C HIS A 157 2.60 9.08 -9.93
N LEU A 158 2.69 7.93 -10.59
CA LEU A 158 3.62 6.87 -10.16
C LEU A 158 5.09 7.28 -10.37
N LYS A 159 5.41 8.00 -11.45
CA LYS A 159 6.75 8.58 -11.67
C LYS A 159 7.10 9.60 -10.58
N GLU A 160 6.17 10.50 -10.29
CA GLU A 160 6.28 11.49 -9.21
C GLU A 160 6.52 10.81 -7.86
N LEU A 161 5.77 9.75 -7.54
CA LEU A 161 5.93 8.99 -6.32
C LEU A 161 7.34 8.39 -6.18
N MET A 162 7.86 7.77 -7.26
CA MET A 162 9.22 7.22 -7.27
C MET A 162 10.25 8.31 -6.95
N MET A 163 10.18 9.45 -7.64
CA MET A 163 11.14 10.54 -7.43
C MET A 163 11.07 11.06 -6.00
N LYS A 164 9.87 11.35 -5.49
CA LYS A 164 9.67 11.81 -4.12
C LYS A 164 10.26 10.84 -3.10
N TYR A 165 9.99 9.54 -3.25
CA TYR A 165 10.54 8.54 -2.33
C TYR A 165 12.05 8.39 -2.45
N ASN A 166 12.62 8.40 -3.65
CA ASN A 166 14.06 8.34 -3.83
C ASN A 166 14.75 9.57 -3.23
N SER A 167 14.19 10.78 -3.43
CA SER A 167 14.74 12.01 -2.86
C SER A 167 14.61 12.07 -1.33
N LEU A 168 13.51 11.57 -0.77
CA LEU A 168 13.35 11.44 0.69
C LEU A 168 14.30 10.39 1.27
N PHE A 169 14.48 9.25 0.58
CA PHE A 169 15.42 8.22 0.99
C PHE A 169 16.85 8.75 1.03
N GLU A 170 17.29 9.45 -0.03
CA GLU A 170 18.61 10.11 -0.07
C GLU A 170 18.80 11.14 1.05
N ALA A 171 17.73 11.85 1.41
CA ALA A 171 17.74 12.82 2.50
C ALA A 171 17.69 12.18 3.90
N GLY A 172 17.61 10.85 3.99
CA GLY A 172 17.46 10.12 5.25
C GLY A 172 16.11 10.34 5.93
N GLU A 173 15.12 10.84 5.19
CA GLU A 173 13.78 11.20 5.65
C GLU A 173 12.81 10.00 5.63
N PRO A 174 11.69 10.07 6.37
CA PRO A 174 10.61 9.11 6.20
C PRO A 174 10.01 9.20 4.80
N LEU A 175 9.63 8.05 4.25
CA LEU A 175 9.07 7.94 2.90
C LEU A 175 7.57 8.28 2.90
N ILE A 176 7.27 9.57 3.03
CA ILE A 176 5.91 10.09 3.04
C ILE A 176 5.75 11.08 1.89
N ALA A 177 4.82 10.80 1.00
CA ALA A 177 4.55 11.64 -0.17
C ALA A 177 3.05 11.76 -0.41
N THR A 178 2.60 12.94 -0.83
CA THR A 178 1.22 13.15 -1.31
C THR A 178 1.20 13.26 -2.82
N LEU A 179 0.33 12.48 -3.45
CA LEU A 179 -0.11 12.65 -4.83
C LEU A 179 -1.38 13.50 -4.79
N ASN A 180 -1.27 14.74 -5.25
CA ASN A 180 -2.37 15.71 -5.19
C ASN A 180 -3.28 15.58 -6.40
N ASP A 181 -4.53 15.98 -6.23
CA ASP A 181 -5.49 16.17 -7.30
C ASP A 181 -5.70 14.95 -8.22
N LEU A 182 -5.59 13.74 -7.67
CA LEU A 182 -5.83 12.50 -8.40
C LEU A 182 -7.27 12.47 -8.91
N GLU A 183 -7.44 12.59 -10.22
CA GLU A 183 -8.75 12.52 -10.85
C GLU A 183 -9.33 11.12 -10.72
N VAL A 184 -10.49 11.02 -10.07
CA VAL A 184 -11.20 9.75 -9.92
C VAL A 184 -12.00 9.47 -11.19
N ILE A 185 -11.87 8.25 -11.72
CA ILE A 185 -12.67 7.76 -12.86
C ILE A 185 -13.86 6.93 -12.41
N ASP A 186 -14.87 6.82 -13.28
CA ASP A 186 -16.00 5.92 -13.05
C ASP A 186 -15.52 4.46 -13.01
N ASN A 187 -15.81 3.77 -11.92
CA ASN A 187 -15.59 2.34 -11.80
C ASN A 187 -16.90 1.65 -11.37
N PRO A 188 -17.71 1.17 -12.34
CA PRO A 188 -19.02 0.60 -12.06
C PRO A 188 -18.96 -0.74 -11.33
N PHE A 189 -17.80 -1.43 -11.34
CA PHE A 189 -17.59 -2.67 -10.59
C PHE A 189 -17.60 -2.40 -9.08
N TRP A 190 -16.98 -1.30 -8.64
CA TRP A 190 -16.94 -0.91 -7.23
C TRP A 190 -18.02 0.10 -6.84
N GLY A 191 -18.75 0.65 -7.82
CA GLY A 191 -19.77 1.67 -7.59
C GLY A 191 -19.19 3.10 -7.54
N VAL A 192 -17.87 3.23 -7.66
CA VAL A 192 -17.16 4.51 -7.62
C VAL A 192 -17.63 5.42 -8.76
N LYS A 193 -17.95 6.66 -8.38
CA LYS A 193 -18.27 7.76 -9.29
C LYS A 193 -17.07 8.68 -9.46
N GLY A 194 -16.69 8.88 -10.72
CA GLY A 194 -15.63 9.79 -11.12
C GLY A 194 -16.06 11.26 -11.12
N GLY A 195 -15.16 12.11 -11.61
CA GLY A 195 -15.38 13.56 -11.71
C GLY A 195 -15.08 14.34 -10.43
N LYS A 196 -14.40 13.70 -9.47
CA LYS A 196 -13.86 14.34 -8.26
C LYS A 196 -12.36 14.11 -8.20
N THR A 197 -11.67 14.91 -7.39
CA THR A 197 -10.24 14.72 -7.12
C THR A 197 -10.00 14.27 -5.68
N VAL A 198 -8.90 13.56 -5.47
CA VAL A 198 -8.47 13.06 -4.16
C VAL A 198 -6.97 13.34 -3.99
N ASN A 199 -6.58 13.74 -2.79
CA ASN A 199 -5.19 13.79 -2.37
C ASN A 199 -4.86 12.49 -1.64
N LEU A 200 -3.90 11.74 -2.16
CA LEU A 200 -3.47 10.46 -1.60
C LEU A 200 -2.07 10.62 -1.00
N THR A 201 -1.99 10.63 0.32
CA THR A 201 -0.74 10.56 1.08
C THR A 201 -0.37 9.11 1.33
N LEU A 202 0.79 8.71 0.86
CA LEU A 202 1.34 7.37 1.04
C LEU A 202 2.53 7.44 1.99
N MET A 203 2.39 6.77 3.13
CA MET A 203 3.44 6.59 4.11
C MET A 203 4.00 5.19 3.96
N TRP A 204 5.16 5.07 3.31
CA TRP A 204 5.86 3.81 3.22
C TRP A 204 6.62 3.57 4.52
N PHE A 205 6.29 2.48 5.21
CA PHE A 205 6.87 2.16 6.50
C PHE A 205 8.27 1.55 6.33
N ASN A 206 9.30 2.40 6.40
CA ASN A 206 10.72 2.03 6.31
C ASN A 206 11.47 2.47 7.59
N LEU A 207 12.77 2.16 7.71
CA LEU A 207 13.65 2.69 8.74
C LEU A 207 14.45 3.90 8.19
N PRO A 208 14.08 5.16 8.50
CA PRO A 208 14.81 6.34 8.01
C PRO A 208 16.17 6.50 8.69
N GLU A 209 17.18 6.99 7.96
CA GLU A 209 18.51 7.22 8.52
C GLU A 209 18.47 8.21 9.70
N LYS A 210 17.70 9.31 9.56
CA LYS A 210 17.55 10.30 10.63
C LYS A 210 17.02 9.71 11.92
N PHE A 211 15.99 8.85 11.83
CA PHE A 211 15.48 8.13 13.00
C PHE A 211 16.56 7.23 13.60
N SER A 212 17.22 6.41 12.78
CA SER A 212 18.28 5.49 13.22
C SER A 212 19.40 6.20 13.98
N SER A 213 19.75 7.42 13.58
CA SER A 213 20.79 8.24 14.20
C SER A 213 20.40 8.87 15.55
N GLN A 214 19.10 9.00 15.83
CA GLN A 214 18.56 9.59 17.06
C GLN A 214 18.41 8.58 18.19
N ILE A 215 18.45 7.28 17.90
CA ILE A 215 18.36 6.25 18.94
C ILE A 215 19.66 6.26 19.77
N PRO A 216 19.55 6.32 21.12
CA PRO A 216 20.71 6.21 22.01
C PRO A 216 21.52 4.93 21.74
N LYS A 217 22.85 5.04 21.65
CA LYS A 217 23.73 3.90 21.33
C LYS A 217 23.65 2.76 22.33
N ASP A 218 23.32 3.06 23.58
CA ASP A 218 23.10 2.11 24.67
C ASP A 218 21.71 1.45 24.63
N ALA A 219 20.74 2.09 23.96
CA ALA A 219 19.46 1.47 23.57
C ALA A 219 19.54 0.74 22.22
N ALA A 220 20.61 0.97 21.45
CA ALA A 220 20.80 0.50 20.09
C ALA A 220 21.74 -0.70 20.02
N GLU A 221 21.23 -1.88 20.33
CA GLU A 221 21.53 -2.99 19.42
C GLU A 221 20.39 -3.09 18.42
N PHE A 222 20.16 -2.06 17.61
CA PHE A 222 19.39 -2.22 16.35
C PHE A 222 20.09 -3.21 15.40
N THR A 223 21.39 -3.41 15.62
CA THR A 223 22.19 -4.48 15.04
C THR A 223 22.01 -5.83 15.74
N SER A 224 21.26 -5.90 16.85
CA SER A 224 20.94 -7.18 17.46
C SER A 224 20.09 -7.98 16.49
N GLU A 225 20.26 -9.29 16.59
CA GLU A 225 19.46 -10.25 15.87
C GLU A 225 17.94 -10.06 16.12
N GLU A 226 17.55 -9.44 17.24
CA GLU A 226 16.15 -9.14 17.57
C GLU A 226 15.56 -8.06 16.66
N PHE A 227 16.28 -7.01 16.29
CA PHE A 227 15.74 -5.89 15.51
C PHE A 227 16.06 -5.93 14.02
N LYS A 228 16.82 -6.93 13.56
CA LYS A 228 17.27 -7.03 12.16
C LYS A 228 16.17 -6.99 11.08
N ASN A 229 14.92 -7.27 11.46
CA ASN A 229 13.77 -7.24 10.57
C ASN A 229 12.82 -6.08 10.87
N VAL A 230 13.18 -5.11 11.71
CA VAL A 230 12.30 -3.96 11.94
C VAL A 230 12.62 -2.88 10.89
N PRO A 231 11.61 -2.34 10.17
CA PRO A 231 10.17 -2.56 10.33
C PRO A 231 9.54 -3.60 9.36
N GLU A 232 10.33 -4.34 8.62
CA GLU A 232 9.87 -5.32 7.64
C GLU A 232 9.13 -6.53 8.27
N LEU A 233 8.03 -6.95 7.65
CA LEU A 233 7.31 -8.12 8.15
C LEU A 233 8.04 -9.42 7.80
N LEU A 234 8.10 -10.37 8.74
CA LEU A 234 8.64 -11.70 8.44
C LEU A 234 7.73 -12.43 7.44
N VAL A 235 8.36 -13.16 6.52
CA VAL A 235 7.77 -13.77 5.31
C VAL A 235 6.62 -14.74 5.58
N ASP A 236 6.51 -15.31 6.79
CA ASP A 236 5.56 -16.40 7.04
C ASP A 236 4.13 -15.93 7.32
N GLY A 237 3.87 -14.65 7.61
CA GLY A 237 2.53 -14.03 7.71
C GLY A 237 1.58 -14.63 8.76
N THR A 238 1.91 -15.79 9.32
CA THR A 238 1.19 -16.52 10.36
C THR A 238 1.71 -16.16 11.75
N ASP A 239 2.78 -15.37 11.84
CA ASP A 239 3.47 -15.08 13.08
C ASP A 239 3.50 -13.60 13.45
N ALA A 240 2.36 -12.94 13.30
CA ALA A 240 2.12 -11.70 14.04
C ALA A 240 2.33 -11.89 15.56
N LEU A 241 2.28 -13.13 16.05
CA LEU A 241 2.58 -13.51 17.44
C LEU A 241 4.08 -13.73 17.75
N LYS A 242 4.98 -13.77 16.75
CA LYS A 242 6.44 -13.89 16.98
C LYS A 242 7.11 -12.56 17.26
N TYR A 243 6.44 -11.44 17.03
CA TYR A 243 7.02 -10.15 17.38
C TYR A 243 7.18 -10.04 18.88
N SER A 244 8.41 -9.78 19.32
CA SER A 244 8.69 -9.46 20.70
C SER A 244 8.03 -8.13 21.05
N GLN A 245 7.69 -7.94 22.32
CA GLN A 245 7.16 -6.66 22.80
C GLN A 245 8.10 -5.47 22.45
N PRO A 246 9.44 -5.59 22.58
CA PRO A 246 10.36 -4.56 22.09
C PRO A 246 10.21 -4.23 20.59
N GLN A 247 10.07 -5.23 19.70
CA GLN A 247 9.86 -4.98 18.26
C GLN A 247 8.55 -4.23 18.00
N VAL A 248 7.45 -4.63 18.65
CA VAL A 248 6.15 -3.95 18.51
C VAL A 248 6.22 -2.51 19.01
N ASN A 249 6.84 -2.28 20.17
CA ASN A 249 7.04 -0.94 20.70
C ASN A 249 7.88 -0.09 19.75
N MET A 250 8.93 -0.67 19.17
CA MET A 250 9.79 0.05 18.23
C MET A 250 9.05 0.47 16.96
N MET A 251 8.22 -0.41 16.39
CA MET A 251 7.34 -0.04 15.27
C MET A 251 6.38 1.09 15.66
N GLY A 252 5.81 1.04 16.87
CA GLY A 252 4.98 2.13 17.40
C GLY A 252 5.73 3.46 17.50
N TYR A 253 6.94 3.45 18.05
CA TYR A 253 7.79 4.64 18.18
C TYR A 253 8.21 5.20 16.82
N LEU A 254 8.63 4.33 15.90
CA LEU A 254 8.96 4.71 14.53
C LEU A 254 7.75 5.38 13.86
N GLY A 255 6.57 4.79 13.94
CA GLY A 255 5.35 5.38 13.36
C GLY A 255 5.01 6.75 13.95
N SER A 256 5.09 6.89 15.28
CA SER A 256 4.90 8.19 15.95
C SER A 256 5.93 9.21 15.47
N TRP A 257 7.21 8.82 15.46
CA TRP A 257 8.29 9.68 15.02
C TRP A 257 8.11 10.14 13.56
N MET A 258 7.73 9.24 12.66
CA MET A 258 7.49 9.58 11.26
C MET A 258 6.39 10.63 11.11
N VAL A 259 5.32 10.55 11.91
CA VAL A 259 4.24 11.55 11.91
C VAL A 259 4.70 12.87 12.51
N ASP A 260 5.32 12.84 13.69
CA ASP A 260 5.77 14.04 14.41
C ASP A 260 6.85 14.80 13.63
N HIS A 261 7.84 14.08 13.11
CA HIS A 261 8.95 14.64 12.32
C HIS A 261 8.46 15.23 10.99
N SER A 262 7.40 14.67 10.41
CA SER A 262 6.83 15.14 9.14
C SER A 262 5.66 16.11 9.34
N TRP A 263 5.42 16.61 10.56
CA TRP A 263 4.25 17.43 10.86
C TRP A 263 4.19 18.70 10.00
N ASP A 264 5.32 19.40 9.88
CA ASP A 264 5.46 20.64 9.11
C ASP A 264 5.98 20.43 7.68
N GLY A 265 6.15 19.17 7.27
CA GLY A 265 6.59 18.76 5.95
C GLY A 265 8.00 18.16 5.91
N LEU A 266 8.36 17.66 4.73
CA LEU A 266 9.64 17.02 4.44
C LEU A 266 10.26 17.62 3.19
N LYS A 267 11.59 17.64 3.18
CA LYS A 267 12.37 18.20 2.07
C LYS A 267 13.40 17.21 1.54
N GLY A 268 13.67 17.28 0.24
CA GLY A 268 14.81 16.59 -0.38
C GLY A 268 16.14 17.22 0.01
N LEU A 269 17.24 16.61 -0.45
CA LEU A 269 18.61 17.15 -0.26
C LEU A 269 18.80 18.51 -0.95
N ASP A 270 18.05 18.77 -2.02
CA ASP A 270 17.99 20.03 -2.75
C ASP A 270 17.16 21.12 -2.04
N GLY A 271 16.47 20.76 -0.94
CA GLY A 271 15.58 21.64 -0.21
C GLY A 271 14.17 21.77 -0.79
N GLU A 272 13.85 21.06 -1.88
CA GLU A 272 12.51 21.00 -2.44
C GLU A 272 11.54 20.37 -1.44
N VAL A 273 10.33 20.92 -1.32
CA VAL A 273 9.29 20.36 -0.45
C VAL A 273 8.64 19.16 -1.15
N LEU A 274 8.90 17.96 -0.63
CA LEU A 274 8.39 16.70 -1.19
C LEU A 274 7.10 16.23 -0.50
N PHE A 275 6.89 16.69 0.73
CA PHE A 275 5.66 16.53 1.50
C PHE A 275 5.37 17.81 2.28
N GLU A 276 4.15 18.33 2.16
CA GLU A 276 3.78 19.63 2.74
C GLU A 276 3.42 19.56 4.23
N GLY A 277 3.39 18.36 4.80
CA GLY A 277 3.17 18.13 6.22
C GLY A 277 1.75 17.73 6.59
N PHE A 278 1.63 17.00 7.69
CA PHE A 278 0.33 16.62 8.26
C PHE A 278 -0.45 17.83 8.77
N ALA A 279 0.23 18.89 9.21
CA ALA A 279 -0.40 20.14 9.61
C ALA A 279 -1.28 20.72 8.49
N LYS A 280 -0.84 20.66 7.23
CA LYS A 280 -1.62 21.14 6.08
C LYS A 280 -2.86 20.26 5.84
N ILE A 281 -2.71 18.94 5.93
CA ILE A 281 -3.81 17.98 5.71
C ILE A 281 -4.93 18.14 6.76
N PHE A 282 -4.56 18.34 8.04
CA PHE A 282 -5.51 18.43 9.15
C PHE A 282 -5.91 19.87 9.52
N GLY A 283 -5.16 20.87 9.07
CA GLY A 283 -5.37 22.29 9.37
C GLY A 283 -6.36 23.01 8.45
N GLU A 284 -6.65 22.46 7.28
CA GLU A 284 -7.72 22.96 6.39
C GLU A 284 -9.10 22.66 7.01
N LYS A 285 -9.69 23.66 7.69
CA LYS A 285 -11.09 23.64 8.14
C LYS A 285 -12.02 24.32 7.15
#